data_AF-A0A2N1LMV9-F1
#
_entry.id   AF-A0A2N1LMV9-F1
#
_cell.length_a   1.000
_cell.length_b   1.000
_cell.length_c   1.000
_cell.angle_alpha   90.00
_cell.angle_beta   90.00
_cell.angle_gamma   90.00
#
_symmetry.space_group_name_H-M   'P 1'
#
loop_
_entity.id
_entity.type
_entity.pdbx_description
1 polymer ?
#
loop_
_entity_poly.entity_id
_entity_poly.type
_entity_poly.pdbx_seq_one_letter_code
_entity_poly.pdbx_strand_id
1 'polypeptide(L)'
;MEYYELCKLDETIPSKKHNPFAPKHPFRLGVAGTFESGKTRMVVHLLLGSKYPKIYPWMSGEKCGHKIPKGGSKNFGERYIPYDDLIVVTQHQNEELWETVQCFYEFIAKDKQAPWYENVRFKLITPEELPDISFFKRTG
;
A
#
# COMPACT_ATOMS: atom_id res chain seq x y z
N MET A 1 -31.09 -9.17 5.53
CA MET A 1 -30.41 -8.00 4.92
C MET A 1 -29.57 -7.38 6.02
N GLU A 2 -28.25 -7.56 5.97
CA GLU A 2 -27.34 -6.86 6.87
C GLU A 2 -27.21 -5.41 6.35
N TYR A 3 -27.64 -4.46 7.16
CA TYR A 3 -27.51 -3.04 6.87
C TYR A 3 -26.04 -2.65 7.05
N TYR A 4 -25.38 -2.25 5.98
CA TYR A 4 -24.10 -1.55 6.09
C TYR A 4 -24.38 -0.12 6.56
N GLU A 5 -24.07 0.20 7.81
CA GLU A 5 -24.05 1.58 8.29
C GLU A 5 -22.83 2.30 7.70
N LEU A 6 -23.07 3.25 6.80
CA LEU A 6 -22.06 4.24 6.40
C LEU A 6 -21.94 5.25 7.55
N CYS A 7 -20.87 5.16 8.35
CA CYS A 7 -20.61 6.15 9.41
C CYS A 7 -20.47 7.56 8.81
N LYS A 8 -21.08 8.54 9.46
CA LYS A 8 -21.00 9.96 9.07
C LYS A 8 -19.56 10.46 9.27
N LEU A 9 -19.06 11.19 8.27
CA LEU A 9 -17.67 11.68 8.18
C LEU A 9 -17.26 12.62 9.34
N ASP A 10 -18.23 13.19 10.06
CA ASP A 10 -18.02 14.22 11.10
C ASP A 10 -17.88 13.68 12.53
N GLU A 11 -17.94 12.37 12.76
CA GLU A 11 -17.64 11.83 14.09
C GLU A 11 -16.13 11.81 14.32
N THR A 12 -15.66 12.77 15.11
CA THR A 12 -14.26 12.87 15.55
C THR A 12 -13.83 11.60 16.30
N ILE A 13 -13.07 10.75 15.61
CA ILE A 13 -12.57 9.49 16.17
C ILE A 13 -11.49 9.78 17.22
N PRO A 14 -11.59 9.24 18.45
CA PRO A 14 -10.56 9.40 19.47
C PRO A 14 -9.22 8.84 18.99
N SER A 15 -8.15 9.63 19.12
CA SER A 15 -6.82 9.42 18.52
C SER A 15 -6.01 8.18 18.96
N LYS A 16 -6.63 7.17 19.57
CA LYS A 16 -5.93 6.02 20.18
C LYS A 16 -6.50 4.63 19.87
N LYS A 17 -7.52 4.50 19.02
CA LYS A 17 -7.94 3.17 18.53
C LYS A 17 -7.60 3.05 17.06
N HIS A 18 -6.92 1.95 16.72
CA HIS A 18 -6.71 1.44 15.38
C HIS A 18 -7.88 1.81 14.47
N ASN A 19 -7.58 2.34 13.27
CA ASN A 19 -8.56 2.86 12.32
C ASN A 19 -9.82 1.96 12.31
N PRO A 20 -10.99 2.45 12.80
CA PRO A 20 -12.19 1.62 12.94
C PRO A 20 -12.74 1.16 11.59
N PHE A 21 -12.31 1.81 10.50
CA PHE A 21 -12.64 1.48 9.14
C PHE A 21 -11.62 0.57 8.46
N ALA A 22 -10.51 0.23 9.12
CA ALA A 22 -9.57 -0.74 8.59
C ALA A 22 -10.22 -2.14 8.62
N PRO A 23 -10.20 -2.88 7.50
CA PRO A 23 -10.71 -4.24 7.48
C PRO A 23 -10.00 -5.12 8.50
N LYS A 24 -10.78 -5.88 9.26
CA LYS A 24 -10.28 -6.81 10.29
C LYS A 24 -9.80 -8.14 9.70
N HIS A 25 -10.12 -8.40 8.44
CA HIS A 25 -9.77 -9.61 7.70
C HIS A 25 -8.93 -9.26 6.48
N PRO A 26 -8.12 -10.22 5.96
CA PRO A 26 -7.40 -10.02 4.70
C PRO A 26 -8.36 -9.63 3.59
N PHE A 27 -7.99 -8.60 2.84
CA PHE A 27 -8.80 -8.08 1.75
C PHE A 27 -7.92 -7.63 0.60
N ARG A 28 -8.53 -7.45 -0.57
CA ARG A 28 -7.86 -7.01 -1.78
C ARG A 28 -8.40 -5.63 -2.18
N LEU A 29 -7.50 -4.71 -2.51
CA LEU A 29 -7.83 -3.36 -2.94
C LEU A 29 -7.60 -3.22 -4.45
N GLY A 30 -8.63 -2.84 -5.20
CA GLY A 30 -8.52 -2.43 -6.59
C GLY A 30 -8.54 -0.90 -6.71
N VAL A 31 -7.57 -0.33 -7.45
CA VAL A 31 -7.50 1.11 -7.72
C VAL A 31 -7.43 1.30 -9.23
N ALA A 32 -8.40 2.03 -9.81
CA ALA A 32 -8.49 2.30 -11.25
C ALA A 32 -8.77 3.78 -11.51
N GLY A 33 -8.41 4.27 -12.69
CA GLY A 33 -8.64 5.66 -13.12
C GLY A 33 -7.66 6.11 -14.21
N THR A 34 -7.92 7.27 -14.80
CA THR A 34 -7.17 7.80 -15.96
C THR A 34 -5.74 8.20 -15.63
N PHE A 35 -4.88 8.38 -16.62
CA PHE A 35 -3.54 8.92 -16.44
C PHE A 35 -3.55 10.22 -15.61
N GLU A 36 -2.50 10.47 -14.81
CA GLU A 36 -2.36 11.62 -13.90
C GLU A 36 -3.44 11.80 -12.81
N SER A 37 -4.38 10.86 -12.65
CA SER A 37 -5.46 10.98 -11.67
C SER A 37 -5.04 10.86 -10.19
N GLY A 38 -3.74 10.91 -9.89
CA GLY A 38 -3.19 10.85 -8.53
C GLY A 38 -3.26 9.48 -7.85
N LYS A 39 -3.64 8.40 -8.54
CA LYS A 39 -3.76 7.03 -7.99
C LYS A 39 -2.49 6.58 -7.28
N THR A 40 -1.33 6.78 -7.91
CA THR A 40 -0.04 6.40 -7.34
C THR A 40 0.21 7.10 -6.02
N ARG A 41 -0.03 8.42 -5.97
CA ARG A 41 0.11 9.20 -4.74
C ARG A 41 -0.86 8.72 -3.67
N MET A 42 -2.12 8.45 -4.04
CA MET A 42 -3.13 7.91 -3.13
C MET A 42 -2.70 6.56 -2.57
N VAL A 43 -2.26 5.65 -3.43
CA VAL A 43 -1.74 4.33 -3.06
C VAL A 43 -0.57 4.53 -2.09
N VAL A 44 0.53 5.16 -2.48
CA VAL A 44 1.71 5.39 -1.60
C VAL A 44 1.31 5.94 -0.21
N HIS A 45 0.44 6.94 -0.14
CA HIS A 45 -0.01 7.50 1.14
C HIS A 45 -0.91 6.55 1.94
N LEU A 46 -1.79 5.79 1.29
CA LEU A 46 -2.66 4.81 1.95
C LEU A 46 -1.83 3.65 2.53
N LEU A 47 -0.80 3.20 1.81
CA LEU A 47 0.04 2.06 2.20
C LEU A 47 1.04 2.43 3.27
N LEU A 48 1.70 3.57 3.15
CA LEU A 48 2.73 3.95 4.12
C LEU A 48 2.13 4.75 5.27
N GLY A 49 1.00 5.42 5.07
CA GLY A 49 0.32 6.20 6.08
C GLY A 49 1.28 7.14 6.81
N SER A 50 1.24 7.09 8.13
CA SER A 50 2.13 7.86 9.00
C SER A 50 3.60 7.42 8.96
N LYS A 51 3.91 6.28 8.32
CA LYS A 51 5.28 5.82 8.09
C LYS A 51 5.98 6.55 6.96
N TYR A 52 5.25 7.06 5.96
CA TYR A 52 5.83 7.71 4.77
C TYR A 52 6.91 8.76 5.10
N PRO A 53 6.64 9.80 5.90
CA PRO A 53 7.64 10.84 6.18
C PRO A 53 8.84 10.33 6.98
N LYS A 54 8.72 9.18 7.66
CA LYS A 54 9.79 8.58 8.45
C LYS A 54 10.65 7.61 7.64
N ILE A 55 10.07 6.97 6.62
CA ILE A 55 10.74 6.01 5.73
C ILE A 55 11.41 6.74 4.57
N TYR A 56 10.77 7.78 4.03
CA TYR A 56 11.24 8.49 2.85
C TYR A 56 12.72 8.93 2.95
N PRO A 57 13.21 9.54 4.04
CA PRO A 57 14.63 9.92 4.17
C PRO A 57 15.62 8.74 4.17
N TRP A 58 15.18 7.53 4.53
CA TRP A 58 16.02 6.33 4.46
C TRP A 58 16.04 5.77 3.05
N MET A 59 14.91 5.82 2.35
CA MET A 59 14.81 5.39 0.96
C MET A 59 15.54 6.35 0.01
N SER A 60 15.39 7.66 0.21
CA SER A 60 16.06 8.69 -0.60
C SER A 60 17.57 8.74 -0.39
N GLY A 61 18.09 8.01 0.60
CA GLY A 61 19.51 7.98 0.95
C GLY A 61 19.96 9.15 1.83
N GLU A 62 19.08 10.09 2.20
CA GLU A 62 19.40 11.20 3.11
C GLU A 62 19.93 10.72 4.48
N LYS A 63 19.49 9.52 4.91
CA LYS A 63 19.94 8.88 6.15
C LYS A 63 21.04 7.83 5.94
N CYS A 64 21.67 7.77 4.76
CA CYS A 64 22.81 6.89 4.52
C CYS A 64 23.92 7.17 5.57
N GLY A 65 24.41 6.12 6.25
CA GLY A 65 25.39 6.23 7.33
C GLY A 65 24.84 6.56 8.73
N HIS A 66 23.54 6.87 8.87
CA HIS A 66 22.92 7.05 10.18
C HIS A 66 22.64 5.69 10.83
N LYS A 67 22.80 5.59 12.16
CA LYS A 67 22.44 4.38 12.90
C LYS A 67 20.92 4.18 12.87
N ILE A 68 20.50 2.99 12.43
CA ILE A 68 19.08 2.60 12.49
C ILE A 68 18.62 2.70 13.95
N PRO A 69 17.51 3.42 14.24
CA PRO A 69 17.02 3.59 15.60
C PRO A 69 16.72 2.23 16.23
N LYS A 70 17.33 1.96 17.38
CA LYS A 70 17.03 0.78 18.20
C LYS A 70 15.77 1.08 19.02
N GLY A 71 14.60 0.62 18.55
CA GLY A 71 13.33 0.91 19.24
C GLY A 71 12.09 0.14 18.76
N GLY A 72 12.25 -0.82 17.83
CA GLY A 72 11.12 -1.54 17.24
C GLY A 72 10.20 -0.66 16.39
N SER A 73 9.19 -1.28 15.77
CA SER A 73 8.34 -0.61 14.78
C SER A 73 7.40 0.47 15.31
N LYS A 74 7.13 0.48 16.63
CA LYS A 74 6.22 1.43 17.29
C LYS A 74 6.53 2.90 17.00
N ASN A 75 7.81 3.25 16.82
CA ASN A 75 8.22 4.63 16.59
C ASN A 75 8.19 5.05 15.11
N PHE A 76 8.05 4.09 14.18
CA PHE A 76 8.07 4.36 12.74
C PHE A 76 6.70 4.67 12.15
N GLY A 77 5.65 4.73 12.97
CA GLY A 77 4.29 5.00 12.53
C GLY A 77 3.56 3.72 12.08
N GLU A 78 2.33 3.90 11.65
CA GLU A 78 1.43 2.84 11.21
C GLU A 78 0.94 3.11 9.78
N ARG A 79 0.71 2.02 9.05
CA ARG A 79 0.01 2.03 7.77
C ARG A 79 -1.47 2.36 8.04
N TYR A 80 -2.11 3.13 7.16
CA TYR A 80 -3.54 3.42 7.33
C TYR A 80 -4.41 2.19 7.04
N ILE A 81 -3.90 1.32 6.18
CA ILE A 81 -4.52 0.06 5.82
C ILE A 81 -3.47 -1.06 5.83
N PRO A 82 -3.67 -2.10 6.67
CA PRO A 82 -2.84 -3.30 6.62
C PRO A 82 -3.33 -4.23 5.50
N TYR A 83 -2.51 -4.39 4.46
CA TYR A 83 -2.62 -5.45 3.44
C TYR A 83 -1.27 -6.14 3.30
N ASP A 84 -1.32 -7.44 3.06
CA ASP A 84 -0.11 -8.24 2.91
C ASP A 84 0.30 -8.35 1.43
N ASP A 85 -0.67 -8.32 0.50
CA ASP A 85 -0.41 -8.47 -0.93
C ASP A 85 -0.96 -7.26 -1.72
N LEU A 86 -0.08 -6.52 -2.40
CA LEU A 86 -0.48 -5.53 -3.40
C LEU A 86 -0.32 -6.12 -4.79
N ILE A 87 -1.43 -6.15 -5.53
CA ILE A 87 -1.45 -6.52 -6.95
C ILE A 87 -1.71 -5.25 -7.76
N VAL A 88 -0.76 -4.89 -8.62
CA VAL A 88 -0.91 -3.79 -9.56
C VAL A 88 -1.16 -4.38 -10.94
N VAL A 89 -2.23 -3.93 -11.59
CA VAL A 89 -2.51 -4.25 -13.00
C VAL A 89 -2.31 -2.95 -13.79
N THR A 90 -1.34 -2.93 -14.70
CA THR A 90 -1.03 -1.74 -15.50
C THR A 90 -1.11 -2.05 -16.99
N GLN A 91 -1.57 -1.07 -17.78
CA GLN A 91 -1.52 -1.13 -19.24
C GLN A 91 -0.16 -0.66 -19.78
N HIS A 92 0.56 0.18 -19.03
CA HIS A 92 1.85 0.74 -19.40
C HIS A 92 2.86 0.47 -18.27
N GLN A 93 3.76 -0.49 -18.50
CA GLN A 93 4.73 -0.94 -17.48
C GLN A 93 5.79 0.12 -17.16
N ASN A 94 6.15 0.96 -18.13
CA ASN A 94 7.24 1.93 -18.00
C ASN A 94 6.81 3.27 -17.39
N GLU A 95 5.67 3.32 -16.69
CA GLU A 95 5.35 4.53 -15.92
C GLU A 95 6.22 4.55 -14.66
N GLU A 96 7.11 5.54 -14.57
CA GLU A 96 7.99 5.85 -13.43
C GLU A 96 7.25 5.82 -12.07
N LEU A 97 5.94 6.10 -12.11
CA LEU A 97 5.05 6.05 -10.98
C LEU A 97 4.85 4.65 -10.39
N TRP A 98 4.83 3.58 -11.20
CA TRP A 98 4.71 2.20 -10.69
C TRP A 98 6.02 1.68 -10.12
N GLU A 99 7.14 2.01 -10.76
CA GLU A 99 8.48 1.72 -10.22
C GLU A 99 8.65 2.33 -8.84
N THR A 100 8.12 3.55 -8.63
CA THR A 100 8.11 4.21 -7.33
C THR A 100 7.37 3.37 -6.27
N VAL A 101 6.16 2.88 -6.60
CA VAL A 101 5.37 2.04 -5.68
C VAL A 101 6.13 0.75 -5.37
N GLN A 102 6.67 0.09 -6.39
CA GLN A 102 7.46 -1.13 -6.23
C GLN A 102 8.67 -0.89 -5.31
N CYS A 103 9.44 0.18 -5.53
CA CYS A 103 10.57 0.55 -4.70
C CYS A 103 10.17 0.63 -3.21
N PHE A 104 9.05 1.29 -2.90
CA PHE A 104 8.55 1.39 -1.53
C PHE A 104 8.24 0.03 -0.91
N TYR A 105 7.57 -0.86 -1.64
CA TYR A 105 7.25 -2.19 -1.16
C TYR A 105 8.48 -3.03 -0.87
N GLU A 106 9.39 -3.07 -1.83
CA GLU A 106 10.63 -3.83 -1.70
C GLU A 106 11.43 -3.32 -0.51
N PHE A 107 11.53 -1.99 -0.33
CA PHE A 107 12.27 -1.40 0.77
C PHE A 107 11.72 -1.80 2.15
N ILE A 108 10.39 -1.75 2.35
CA ILE A 108 9.78 -2.13 3.63
C ILE A 108 9.74 -3.64 3.86
N ALA A 109 9.81 -4.46 2.81
CA ALA A 109 9.87 -5.92 2.89
C ALA A 109 11.30 -6.48 2.97
N LYS A 110 12.33 -5.66 2.73
CA LYS A 110 13.72 -6.12 2.56
C LYS A 110 14.39 -6.60 3.84
N ASP A 111 14.35 -5.79 4.89
CA ASP A 111 15.12 -6.04 6.12
C ASP A 111 14.21 -6.33 7.31
N LYS A 112 14.15 -7.60 7.73
CA LYS A 112 13.34 -8.05 8.89
C LYS A 112 13.77 -7.43 10.22
N GLN A 113 14.99 -6.91 10.31
CA GLN A 113 15.51 -6.25 11.51
C GLN A 113 15.23 -4.75 11.52
N ALA A 114 14.81 -4.19 10.38
CA ALA A 114 14.50 -2.78 10.29
C ALA A 114 13.20 -2.47 11.06
N PRO A 115 13.13 -1.33 11.77
CA PRO A 115 11.93 -0.94 12.50
C PRO A 115 10.76 -0.58 11.56
N TRP A 116 11.01 -0.30 10.29
CA TRP A 116 9.96 -0.08 9.28
C TRP A 116 9.51 -1.37 8.58
N TYR A 117 10.07 -2.54 8.94
CA TYR A 117 9.76 -3.80 8.29
C TYR A 117 8.26 -4.11 8.31
N GLU A 118 7.78 -4.60 7.17
CA GLU A 118 6.43 -5.11 6.99
C GLU A 118 6.50 -6.41 6.18
N ASN A 119 5.73 -7.42 6.58
CA ASN A 119 5.62 -8.67 5.83
C ASN A 119 4.63 -8.48 4.67
N VAL A 120 5.05 -7.75 3.65
CA VAL A 120 4.25 -7.44 2.46
C VAL A 120 4.88 -8.01 1.20
N ARG A 121 4.04 -8.23 0.18
CA ARG A 121 4.43 -8.72 -1.13
C ARG A 121 3.85 -7.80 -2.19
N PHE A 122 4.67 -7.52 -3.19
CA PHE A 122 4.28 -6.79 -4.39
C PHE A 122 4.20 -7.76 -5.56
N LYS A 123 3.13 -7.68 -6.34
CA LYS A 123 3.00 -8.37 -7.61
C LYS A 123 2.53 -7.39 -8.67
N LEU A 124 3.30 -7.24 -9.73
CA LEU A 124 2.86 -6.59 -10.95
C LEU A 124 2.25 -7.66 -11.87
N ILE A 125 1.07 -7.37 -12.41
CA ILE A 125 0.46 -8.15 -13.49
C ILE A 125 0.45 -7.26 -14.71
N THR A 126 1.11 -7.73 -15.76
CA THR A 126 1.23 -6.99 -17.00
C THR A 126 0.10 -7.36 -17.97
N PRO A 127 -0.13 -6.57 -19.03
CA PRO A 127 -1.16 -6.89 -20.03
C PRO A 127 -0.98 -8.28 -20.64
N GLU A 128 0.27 -8.74 -20.78
CA GLU A 128 0.61 -10.05 -21.34
C GLU A 128 0.28 -11.21 -20.38
N GLU A 129 0.28 -10.95 -19.06
CA GLU A 129 -0.12 -11.93 -18.04
C GLU A 129 -1.64 -11.97 -17.82
N LEU A 130 -2.36 -10.96 -18.31
CA LEU A 130 -3.82 -10.95 -18.23
C LEU A 130 -4.38 -11.98 -19.21
N PRO A 131 -5.21 -12.94 -18.75
CA PRO A 131 -5.88 -13.86 -19.66
C PRO A 131 -6.76 -13.06 -20.62
N ASP A 132 -6.67 -13.38 -21.91
CA ASP A 132 -7.52 -12.79 -22.94
C ASP A 132 -9.00 -12.99 -22.54
N ILE A 133 -9.80 -11.94 -22.70
CA ILE A 133 -11.23 -11.97 -22.35
C ILE A 133 -11.99 -13.10 -23.06
N SER A 134 -11.51 -13.53 -24.24
CA SER A 134 -12.05 -14.65 -25.01
C SER A 134 -11.92 -16.01 -24.31
N PHE A 135 -11.00 -16.17 -23.34
CA PHE A 135 -10.91 -17.38 -22.51
C PHE A 135 -12.05 -17.49 -21.50
N PHE A 136 -12.65 -16.36 -21.11
CA PHE A 136 -13.85 -16.35 -20.29
C PHE A 136 -15.07 -16.60 -21.19
N LYS A 137 -15.22 -17.84 -21.65
CA LYS A 137 -16.46 -18.27 -22.31
C LYS A 137 -17.63 -17.97 -21.37
N ARG A 138 -18.67 -17.30 -21.88
CA ARG A 138 -19.96 -17.20 -21.20
C ARG A 138 -20.44 -18.62 -20.90
N THR A 139 -20.33 -19.05 -19.66
CA THR A 139 -21.17 -20.14 -19.15
C THR A 139 -22.55 -19.52 -18.98
N GLY A 140 -23.34 -19.63 -20.05
CA GLY A 140 -24.78 -19.36 -20.03
C GLY A 140 -25.53 -20.53 -19.44
#